data_AF-A0A4V2AJF4-F1
#
_entry.id   AF-A0A4V2AJF4-F1
#
_cell.length_a   1.000
_cell.length_b   1.000
_cell.length_c   1.000
_cell.angle_alpha   90.00
_cell.angle_beta   90.00
_cell.angle_gamma   90.00
#
_symmetry.space_group_name_H-M   'P 1'
#
loop_
_entity.id
_entity.type
_entity.pdbx_description
1 polymer ?
#
loop_
_entity_poly.entity_id
_entity_poly.type
_entity_poly.pdbx_seq_one_letter_code
_entity_poly.pdbx_strand_id
1 'polypeptide(L)'
;MQRTVFGLAGTLALATLALAAGCSSDSGPNPGTGGSASTGGTGQAGTGTGQSGSGAIPVPSCEGATACGGSVVGTWQVASSCLKLSGDLDTTLLSLGCHTVPVTGTVQVTGTLIANADGTYTDNTTTTSNAKINLSAECLTISSVAVSCDRLDSVLSAAGWDTIACTPNAQAGCDCELTAEQKAGLGIILPFADETGRYTTADTTLKLSSSEYAYCGTSSALTLTPKASALSGSIVLTHDGGGGGQGTGGSGAGGQGGSSGGVTGGAGGQGGAAGGQGGSPGGQGGTGGSGGSGGSPPVGNLPCDIYGAANNTCVAAHSTTRALLSAYSGALYQVKRADGMTKDIPVKSPGGYADSAQQDTFCAGTTCTIWRIYDQSGHGNFLEAETPESTVKGAQGMKAASATAESLTISGNKVYSVVMRSSMAYWRDGSKTGIPLGTDPEGMYMVSDGTTTNGGCCFDYGNAQLSRKYEGGPTMDAIYFGKSTQWGSGKAPGPWVMADMEDGMLSGKDSGHNENLPSMPYKFVTAILKNDGMDFALRGADATKPTLQTFYEGPLPAGKRGKMKKQGAIVLGSGGDCCLTNNNLSAGTFYEGAMVTGYPSAATEDAVQKNIADAGYGK
;
A
#
# COMPACT_ATOMS: atom_id res chain seq x y z
N MET A 1 -52.43 5.35 -4.55
CA MET A 1 -52.60 6.26 -5.70
C MET A 1 -51.47 5.99 -6.68
N GLN A 2 -51.77 5.70 -7.94
CA GLN A 2 -50.75 5.66 -9.00
C GLN A 2 -50.37 7.09 -9.42
N ARG A 3 -49.10 7.31 -9.76
CA ARG A 3 -48.69 8.22 -10.83
C ARG A 3 -47.34 7.79 -11.39
N THR A 4 -47.14 8.03 -12.67
CA THR A 4 -46.22 7.29 -13.55
C THR A 4 -45.32 8.23 -14.33
N VAL A 5 -44.09 7.79 -14.66
CA VAL A 5 -43.23 8.25 -15.78
C VAL A 5 -42.77 9.72 -15.70
N PHE A 6 -41.46 10.03 -15.66
CA PHE A 6 -40.56 9.99 -16.81
C PHE A 6 -39.11 9.67 -16.43
N GLY A 7 -38.43 8.87 -17.27
CA GLY A 7 -36.98 8.71 -17.24
C GLY A 7 -36.31 9.46 -18.40
N LEU A 8 -35.08 9.92 -18.20
CA LEU A 8 -34.20 10.38 -19.28
C LEU A 8 -33.01 9.43 -19.39
N ALA A 9 -32.83 8.86 -20.59
CA ALA A 9 -31.61 8.17 -20.97
C ALA A 9 -30.75 9.14 -21.80
N GLY A 10 -29.48 9.32 -21.43
CA GLY A 10 -28.52 10.13 -22.16
C GLY A 10 -27.64 9.28 -23.07
N THR A 11 -27.98 9.20 -24.36
CA THR A 11 -27.09 8.63 -25.40
C THR A 11 -26.15 9.72 -25.94
N LEU A 12 -24.84 9.47 -25.86
CA LEU A 12 -23.82 10.35 -26.43
C LEU A 12 -23.62 10.02 -27.92
N ALA A 13 -23.71 11.03 -28.80
CA ALA A 13 -23.61 10.86 -30.25
C ALA A 13 -22.22 11.27 -30.78
N LEU A 14 -21.67 10.49 -31.71
CA LEU A 14 -20.49 10.87 -32.49
C LEU A 14 -20.83 12.02 -33.44
N ALA A 15 -19.94 13.00 -33.57
CA ALA A 15 -19.99 14.04 -34.58
C ALA A 15 -18.80 13.91 -35.56
N THR A 16 -19.03 13.29 -36.72
CA THR A 16 -18.14 13.37 -37.87
C THR A 16 -18.42 14.65 -38.66
N LEU A 17 -17.40 15.45 -38.96
CA LEU A 17 -17.53 16.64 -39.79
C LEU A 17 -16.83 16.42 -41.14
N ALA A 18 -17.58 16.56 -42.25
CA ALA A 18 -17.04 16.45 -43.60
C ALA A 18 -17.82 17.34 -44.59
N LEU A 19 -17.10 18.20 -45.32
CA LEU A 19 -17.47 18.99 -46.51
C LEU A 19 -16.11 19.25 -47.21
N ALA A 20 -15.78 18.72 -48.39
CA ALA A 20 -16.33 18.99 -49.74
C ALA A 20 -16.12 20.47 -50.17
N ALA A 21 -15.63 20.83 -51.37
CA ALA A 21 -15.23 20.10 -52.60
C ALA A 21 -14.17 20.98 -53.37
N GLY A 22 -13.53 20.61 -54.49
CA GLY A 22 -13.53 19.41 -55.35
C GLY A 22 -12.84 19.69 -56.71
N CYS A 23 -12.81 18.70 -57.62
CA CYS A 23 -12.65 18.80 -59.11
C CYS A 23 -11.37 19.48 -59.70
N SER A 24 -10.72 19.01 -60.78
CA SER A 24 -10.94 17.88 -61.70
C SER A 24 -9.63 17.43 -62.39
N SER A 25 -9.69 16.30 -63.11
CA SER A 25 -8.65 15.58 -63.87
C SER A 25 -8.16 16.24 -65.18
N ASP A 26 -6.93 15.92 -65.65
CA ASP A 26 -6.73 15.16 -66.92
C ASP A 26 -5.27 14.64 -67.20
N SER A 27 -5.20 13.57 -68.03
CA SER A 27 -4.15 12.94 -68.90
C SER A 27 -2.61 13.26 -68.88
N GLY A 28 -1.80 12.24 -69.27
CA GLY A 28 -0.31 12.27 -69.50
C GLY A 28 0.11 12.65 -70.95
N PRO A 29 1.27 12.23 -71.54
CA PRO A 29 2.27 11.21 -71.15
C PRO A 29 3.80 11.60 -71.32
N ASN A 30 4.70 10.59 -71.30
CA ASN A 30 6.19 10.56 -71.47
C ASN A 30 6.71 11.17 -72.83
N PRO A 31 8.02 11.51 -73.07
CA PRO A 31 9.17 10.57 -73.09
C PRO A 31 10.64 11.06 -72.89
N GLY A 32 11.58 10.11 -72.69
CA GLY A 32 13.01 10.16 -73.10
C GLY A 32 14.02 10.78 -72.12
N THR A 33 15.33 10.47 -72.10
CA THR A 33 16.22 9.44 -72.71
C THR A 33 17.50 9.40 -71.82
N GLY A 34 18.06 8.28 -71.38
CA GLY A 34 18.98 7.41 -72.15
C GLY A 34 20.34 7.30 -71.43
N GLY A 35 20.98 6.12 -71.40
CA GLY A 35 22.27 5.91 -70.70
C GLY A 35 22.53 4.46 -70.30
N SER A 36 23.16 3.68 -71.18
CA SER A 36 23.27 2.21 -71.09
C SER A 36 24.48 1.69 -70.29
N ALA A 37 24.28 0.50 -69.68
CA ALA A 37 25.17 -0.69 -69.61
C ALA A 37 26.58 -0.56 -68.99
N SER A 38 27.14 -1.53 -68.27
CA SER A 38 27.16 -3.01 -68.44
C SER A 38 27.16 -3.73 -67.08
N THR A 39 26.47 -4.85 -66.78
CA THR A 39 26.34 -6.21 -67.37
C THR A 39 27.52 -7.17 -67.13
N GLY A 40 27.27 -8.22 -66.33
CA GLY A 40 28.09 -9.42 -66.19
C GLY A 40 27.96 -10.03 -64.77
N GLY A 41 27.41 -11.23 -64.53
CA GLY A 41 26.81 -12.19 -65.47
C GLY A 41 26.99 -13.65 -65.03
N THR A 42 26.14 -14.10 -64.09
CA THR A 42 25.72 -15.51 -63.85
C THR A 42 26.75 -16.65 -63.69
N GLY A 43 26.59 -17.43 -62.61
CA GLY A 43 27.14 -18.78 -62.50
C GLY A 43 26.48 -19.57 -61.36
N GLN A 44 25.77 -20.66 -61.67
CA GLN A 44 25.04 -21.50 -60.70
C GLN A 44 25.46 -22.96 -60.87
N ALA A 45 25.97 -23.59 -59.80
CA ALA A 45 25.81 -25.03 -59.47
C ALA A 45 26.57 -25.34 -58.16
N GLY A 46 25.90 -25.93 -57.17
CA GLY A 46 26.44 -26.12 -55.81
C GLY A 46 27.24 -27.40 -55.57
N THR A 47 27.62 -27.62 -54.30
CA THR A 47 27.62 -28.92 -53.58
C THR A 47 27.95 -28.73 -52.09
N GLY A 48 27.30 -29.50 -51.22
CA GLY A 48 27.98 -30.21 -50.11
C GLY A 48 28.31 -29.49 -48.79
N THR A 49 27.44 -29.68 -47.79
CA THR A 49 27.75 -30.03 -46.37
C THR A 49 28.78 -29.24 -45.56
N GLY A 50 28.35 -28.69 -44.41
CA GLY A 50 29.25 -28.14 -43.39
C GLY A 50 28.53 -27.54 -42.17
N GLN A 51 27.93 -28.39 -41.34
CA GLN A 51 27.13 -27.95 -40.18
C GLN A 51 28.03 -27.57 -38.99
N SER A 52 28.00 -26.30 -38.57
CA SER A 52 28.53 -25.86 -37.27
C SER A 52 27.65 -24.73 -36.72
N GLY A 53 26.41 -25.08 -36.36
CA GLY A 53 25.50 -24.17 -35.67
C GLY A 53 25.95 -23.96 -34.24
N SER A 54 26.87 -23.02 -34.01
CA SER A 54 27.01 -22.41 -32.69
C SER A 54 25.69 -21.71 -32.38
N GLY A 55 24.90 -22.29 -31.48
CA GLY A 55 23.64 -21.71 -31.02
C GLY A 55 23.91 -20.45 -30.21
N ALA A 56 24.13 -19.33 -30.91
CA ALA A 56 24.06 -18.02 -30.30
C ALA A 56 22.64 -17.86 -29.77
N ILE A 57 22.52 -17.76 -28.44
CA ILE A 57 21.29 -17.31 -27.79
C ILE A 57 20.94 -15.97 -28.47
N PRO A 58 19.74 -15.81 -29.05
CA PRO A 58 19.35 -14.55 -29.66
C PRO A 58 19.51 -13.45 -28.61
N VAL A 59 20.30 -12.43 -28.93
CA VAL A 59 20.34 -11.21 -28.10
C VAL A 59 18.90 -10.70 -28.07
N PRO A 60 18.23 -10.67 -26.90
CA PRO A 60 16.81 -10.39 -26.85
C PRO A 60 16.57 -8.99 -27.38
N SER A 61 15.73 -8.89 -28.41
CA SER A 61 15.42 -7.63 -29.07
C SER A 61 14.78 -6.68 -28.08
N CYS A 62 15.32 -5.46 -27.97
CA CYS A 62 14.79 -4.43 -27.08
C CYS A 62 13.43 -3.85 -27.52
N GLU A 63 12.84 -4.34 -28.61
CA GLU A 63 11.46 -4.02 -29.00
C GLU A 63 10.47 -4.85 -28.18
N GLY A 64 9.32 -4.26 -27.85
CA GLY A 64 8.31 -4.90 -27.00
C GLY A 64 7.85 -6.23 -27.59
N ALA A 65 8.19 -7.34 -26.94
CA ALA A 65 7.86 -8.67 -27.44
C ALA A 65 6.34 -8.85 -27.54
N THR A 66 5.88 -9.49 -28.63
CA THR A 66 4.46 -9.80 -28.83
C THR A 66 3.94 -10.66 -27.68
N ALA A 67 2.99 -10.10 -26.92
CA ALA A 67 2.40 -10.79 -25.78
C ALA A 67 1.60 -12.01 -26.27
N CYS A 68 1.86 -13.17 -25.67
CA CYS A 68 1.34 -14.47 -26.12
C CYS A 68 0.59 -15.24 -25.02
N GLY A 69 0.57 -14.73 -23.78
CA GLY A 69 0.02 -15.46 -22.64
C GLY A 69 0.92 -16.62 -22.23
N GLY A 70 0.34 -17.73 -21.79
CA GLY A 70 1.06 -18.95 -21.38
C GLY A 70 1.19 -19.10 -19.87
N SER A 71 1.90 -20.15 -19.44
CA SER A 71 2.18 -20.37 -18.01
C SER A 71 3.24 -19.41 -17.51
N VAL A 72 3.01 -18.81 -16.35
CA VAL A 72 4.01 -18.05 -15.59
C VAL A 72 4.59 -18.85 -14.42
N VAL A 73 4.03 -20.02 -14.09
CA VAL A 73 4.48 -20.83 -12.94
C VAL A 73 5.91 -21.30 -13.16
N GLY A 74 6.78 -21.01 -12.20
CA GLY A 74 8.21 -21.35 -12.24
C GLY A 74 9.08 -20.41 -11.41
N THR A 75 10.37 -20.70 -11.37
CA THR A 75 11.41 -19.79 -10.88
C THR A 75 12.14 -19.21 -12.08
N TRP A 76 12.21 -17.89 -12.15
CA TRP A 76 12.65 -17.14 -13.33
C TRP A 76 13.77 -16.19 -12.96
N GLN A 77 14.96 -16.41 -13.52
CA GLN A 77 16.11 -15.53 -13.37
C GLN A 77 16.08 -14.46 -14.47
N VAL A 78 16.17 -13.18 -14.12
CA VAL A 78 16.27 -12.10 -15.12
C VAL A 78 17.56 -12.26 -15.90
N ALA A 79 17.43 -12.44 -17.22
CA ALA A 79 18.54 -12.61 -18.16
C ALA A 79 18.86 -11.30 -18.90
N SER A 80 17.88 -10.42 -19.09
CA SER A 80 18.08 -9.09 -19.69
C SER A 80 16.93 -8.12 -19.41
N SER A 81 17.21 -6.82 -19.42
CA SER A 81 16.21 -5.76 -19.39
C SER A 81 16.57 -4.64 -20.37
N CYS A 82 15.66 -4.32 -21.30
CA CYS A 82 15.84 -3.24 -22.28
C CYS A 82 14.92 -2.03 -22.00
N LEU A 83 14.68 -1.71 -20.73
CA LEU A 83 13.66 -0.71 -20.38
C LEU A 83 14.15 0.73 -20.56
N LYS A 84 13.29 1.57 -21.14
CA LYS A 84 13.54 2.99 -21.41
C LYS A 84 12.37 3.84 -20.93
N LEU A 85 12.69 4.97 -20.32
CA LEU A 85 11.75 6.05 -20.01
C LEU A 85 11.84 7.09 -21.14
N SER A 86 10.71 7.38 -21.77
CA SER A 86 10.59 8.39 -22.84
C SER A 86 9.15 8.81 -23.05
N GLY A 87 8.92 10.12 -23.14
CA GLY A 87 7.59 10.71 -23.31
C GLY A 87 7.02 11.22 -22.00
N ASP A 88 5.70 11.18 -21.84
CA ASP A 88 5.01 11.79 -20.70
C ASP A 88 4.78 10.79 -19.57
N LEU A 89 5.44 11.02 -18.43
CA LEU A 89 5.24 10.27 -17.19
C LEU A 89 3.94 10.77 -16.52
N ASP A 90 3.07 9.86 -16.11
CA ASP A 90 1.86 10.20 -15.34
C ASP A 90 2.26 10.61 -13.91
N THR A 91 1.93 11.84 -13.54
CA THR A 91 2.20 12.42 -12.23
C THR A 91 0.94 12.66 -11.40
N THR A 92 -0.21 12.09 -11.79
CA THR A 92 -1.51 12.27 -11.12
C THR A 92 -1.48 11.82 -9.65
N LEU A 93 -0.62 10.87 -9.27
CA LEU A 93 -0.41 10.50 -7.87
C LEU A 93 0.41 11.55 -7.10
N LEU A 94 1.33 12.26 -7.75
CA LEU A 94 2.31 13.15 -7.12
C LEU A 94 1.69 14.40 -6.47
N SER A 95 0.38 14.60 -6.58
CA SER A 95 -0.35 15.82 -6.18
C SER A 95 0.23 17.12 -6.75
N LEU A 96 1.05 17.03 -7.81
CA LEU A 96 1.54 18.18 -8.56
C LEU A 96 0.38 18.88 -9.27
N GLY A 97 0.52 20.18 -9.54
CA GLY A 97 -0.45 20.95 -10.33
C GLY A 97 -0.55 20.53 -11.79
N CYS A 98 0.26 19.56 -12.23
CA CYS A 98 0.27 18.97 -13.56
C CYS A 98 0.07 17.44 -13.50
N HIS A 99 -0.67 16.90 -14.47
CA HIS A 99 -0.98 15.47 -14.56
C HIS A 99 0.09 14.63 -15.26
N THR A 100 0.98 15.27 -16.02
CA THR A 100 2.04 14.60 -16.76
C THR A 100 3.31 15.44 -16.80
N VAL A 101 4.47 14.78 -16.76
CA VAL A 101 5.79 15.43 -16.86
C VAL A 101 6.66 14.72 -17.90
N PRO A 102 7.32 15.44 -18.83
CA PRO A 102 8.25 14.83 -19.76
C PRO A 102 9.42 14.14 -19.05
N VAL A 103 9.65 12.86 -19.36
CA VAL A 103 10.75 12.06 -18.82
C VAL A 103 11.65 11.49 -19.93
N THR A 104 12.94 11.40 -19.65
CA THR A 104 13.90 10.60 -20.42
C THR A 104 14.78 9.79 -19.47
N GLY A 105 15.12 8.54 -19.82
CA GLY A 105 15.95 7.72 -18.96
C GLY A 105 16.06 6.25 -19.36
N THR A 106 16.76 5.49 -18.54
CA THR A 106 16.87 4.03 -18.64
C THR A 106 16.46 3.37 -17.34
N VAL A 107 15.86 2.18 -17.46
CA VAL A 107 15.56 1.30 -16.33
C VAL A 107 16.21 -0.05 -16.58
N GLN A 108 16.74 -0.67 -15.55
CA GLN A 108 17.33 -2.01 -15.58
C GLN A 108 16.74 -2.87 -14.47
N VAL A 109 16.70 -4.18 -14.69
CA VAL A 109 16.12 -5.16 -13.75
C VAL A 109 17.08 -6.33 -13.61
N THR A 110 17.29 -6.79 -12.38
CA THR A 110 18.11 -7.96 -12.03
C THR A 110 17.41 -8.79 -10.95
N GLY A 111 17.86 -10.02 -10.67
CA GLY A 111 17.29 -10.89 -9.63
C GLY A 111 16.30 -11.93 -10.16
N THR A 112 15.40 -12.42 -9.32
CA THR A 112 14.48 -13.52 -9.64
C THR A 112 13.00 -13.19 -9.38
N LEU A 113 12.12 -13.78 -10.19
CA LEU A 113 10.69 -13.87 -9.94
C LEU A 113 10.31 -15.35 -9.73
N ILE A 114 9.61 -15.64 -8.64
CA ILE A 114 9.00 -16.95 -8.37
C ILE A 114 7.49 -16.77 -8.49
N ALA A 115 6.83 -17.60 -9.30
CA ALA A 115 5.38 -17.65 -9.41
C ALA A 115 4.89 -19.08 -9.14
N ASN A 116 4.04 -19.23 -8.14
CA ASN A 116 3.60 -20.51 -7.61
C ASN A 116 2.24 -20.92 -8.21
N ALA A 117 2.01 -22.23 -8.35
CA ALA A 117 0.77 -22.77 -8.90
C ALA A 117 -0.51 -22.45 -8.09
N ASP A 118 -0.36 -21.99 -6.84
CA ASP A 118 -1.46 -21.52 -5.99
C ASP A 118 -1.88 -20.06 -6.25
N GLY A 119 -1.24 -19.40 -7.22
CA GLY A 119 -1.48 -17.99 -7.59
C GLY A 119 -0.74 -16.98 -6.70
N THR A 120 0.26 -17.40 -5.91
CA THR A 120 1.15 -16.50 -5.17
C THR A 120 2.45 -16.22 -5.95
N TYR A 121 3.11 -15.10 -5.66
CA TYR A 121 4.43 -14.78 -6.22
C TYR A 121 5.40 -14.29 -5.14
N THR A 122 6.70 -14.38 -5.45
CA THR A 122 7.81 -13.71 -4.75
C THR A 122 8.69 -13.03 -5.78
N ASP A 123 8.78 -11.70 -5.72
CA ASP A 123 9.59 -10.86 -6.58
C ASP A 123 10.85 -10.43 -5.82
N ASN A 124 11.95 -11.15 -6.05
CA ASN A 124 13.27 -10.82 -5.51
C ASN A 124 14.08 -9.95 -6.50
N THR A 125 13.41 -9.25 -7.44
CA THR A 125 14.13 -8.40 -8.37
C THR A 125 14.63 -7.12 -7.72
N THR A 126 15.57 -6.46 -8.39
CA THR A 126 15.99 -5.10 -8.08
C THR A 126 15.91 -4.29 -9.36
N THR A 127 15.11 -3.23 -9.31
CA THR A 127 14.86 -2.29 -10.40
C THR A 127 15.73 -1.06 -10.19
N THR A 128 16.68 -0.80 -11.09
CA THR A 128 17.51 0.42 -11.06
C THR A 128 17.15 1.37 -12.18
N SER A 129 17.27 2.68 -11.94
CA SER A 129 16.91 3.70 -12.93
C SER A 129 17.86 4.90 -12.89
N ASN A 130 18.07 5.52 -14.06
CA ASN A 130 18.60 6.87 -14.20
C ASN A 130 17.65 7.64 -15.12
N ALA A 131 17.05 8.72 -14.62
CA ALA A 131 16.06 9.50 -15.36
C ALA A 131 16.27 11.01 -15.20
N LYS A 132 15.68 11.76 -16.14
CA LYS A 132 15.61 13.23 -16.12
C LYS A 132 14.18 13.65 -16.38
N ILE A 133 13.68 14.56 -15.56
CA ILE A 133 12.36 15.19 -15.74
C ILE A 133 12.47 16.71 -15.79
N ASN A 134 11.59 17.34 -16.56
CA ASN A 134 11.46 18.79 -16.66
C ASN A 134 10.05 19.20 -16.18
N LEU A 135 9.96 19.74 -14.96
CA LEU A 135 8.71 20.24 -14.41
C LEU A 135 8.47 21.67 -14.90
N SER A 136 7.29 21.95 -15.44
CA SER A 136 6.82 23.30 -15.74
C SER A 136 6.41 24.04 -14.45
N ALA A 137 6.28 25.37 -14.50
CA ALA A 137 5.91 26.19 -13.34
C ALA A 137 4.54 25.79 -12.73
N GLU A 138 3.59 25.32 -13.55
CA GLU A 138 2.30 24.79 -13.12
C GLU A 138 2.42 23.49 -12.31
N CYS A 139 3.44 22.67 -12.55
CA CYS A 139 3.70 21.48 -11.73
C CYS A 139 4.13 21.84 -10.30
N LEU A 140 4.66 23.04 -10.06
CA LEU A 140 5.25 23.47 -8.78
C LEU A 140 4.19 23.92 -7.75
N THR A 141 3.08 23.20 -7.71
CA THR A 141 2.05 23.26 -6.68
C THR A 141 1.83 21.84 -6.19
N ILE A 142 2.10 21.52 -4.93
CA ILE A 142 1.82 20.21 -4.33
C ILE A 142 0.71 20.39 -3.28
N SER A 143 -0.35 19.58 -3.35
CA SER A 143 -1.50 19.66 -2.42
C SER A 143 -2.03 21.10 -2.30
N SER A 144 -2.24 21.76 -3.44
CA SER A 144 -2.68 23.16 -3.55
C SER A 144 -1.73 24.24 -3.02
N VAL A 145 -0.54 23.88 -2.52
CA VAL A 145 0.49 24.82 -2.00
C VAL A 145 1.65 24.95 -3.00
N ALA A 146 2.06 26.18 -3.32
CA ALA A 146 3.20 26.44 -4.19
C ALA A 146 4.53 25.99 -3.54
N VAL A 147 5.39 25.33 -4.32
CA VAL A 147 6.65 24.73 -3.84
C VAL A 147 7.87 25.18 -4.66
N SER A 148 9.03 25.19 -4.02
CA SER A 148 10.33 25.40 -4.67
C SER A 148 11.01 24.08 -5.03
N CYS A 149 11.97 24.10 -5.96
CA CYS A 149 12.62 22.89 -6.49
C CYS A 149 13.29 22.02 -5.41
N ASP A 150 13.80 22.63 -4.33
CA ASP A 150 14.40 21.95 -3.17
C ASP A 150 13.39 21.12 -2.35
N ARG A 151 12.08 21.31 -2.57
CA ARG A 151 11.00 20.58 -1.87
C ARG A 151 10.39 19.44 -2.69
N LEU A 152 10.78 19.28 -3.95
CA LEU A 152 10.32 18.17 -4.80
C LEU A 152 10.84 16.80 -4.33
N ASP A 153 11.96 16.78 -3.60
CA ASP A 153 12.57 15.58 -3.02
C ASP A 153 11.57 14.72 -2.24
N SER A 154 10.75 15.33 -1.37
CA SER A 154 9.76 14.61 -0.55
C SER A 154 8.75 13.83 -1.39
N VAL A 155 8.28 14.41 -2.49
CA VAL A 155 7.22 13.85 -3.35
C VAL A 155 7.77 12.84 -4.34
N LEU A 156 8.94 13.11 -4.92
CA LEU A 156 9.61 12.17 -5.81
C LEU A 156 10.13 10.96 -5.02
N SER A 157 10.64 11.15 -3.80
CA SER A 157 10.96 10.06 -2.87
C SER A 157 9.74 9.23 -2.50
N ALA A 158 8.60 9.88 -2.27
CA ALA A 158 7.33 9.18 -2.01
C ALA A 158 6.84 8.33 -3.19
N ALA A 159 7.33 8.60 -4.41
CA ALA A 159 7.00 7.89 -5.63
C ALA A 159 7.96 6.75 -6.00
N GLY A 160 9.00 6.50 -5.19
CA GLY A 160 9.97 5.41 -5.40
C GLY A 160 11.32 5.83 -6.00
N TRP A 161 11.65 7.13 -6.03
CA TRP A 161 12.98 7.62 -6.43
C TRP A 161 13.88 7.80 -5.20
N ASP A 162 15.18 7.48 -5.30
CA ASP A 162 16.10 7.49 -4.16
C ASP A 162 17.03 8.71 -4.09
N THR A 163 17.51 9.18 -5.24
CA THR A 163 18.32 10.42 -5.33
C THR A 163 17.61 11.38 -6.26
N ILE A 164 17.32 12.59 -5.76
CA ILE A 164 16.66 13.66 -6.51
C ILE A 164 17.55 14.91 -6.45
N ALA A 165 18.04 15.34 -7.61
CA ALA A 165 18.77 16.60 -7.76
C ALA A 165 17.96 17.55 -8.65
N CYS A 166 17.12 18.39 -8.04
CA CYS A 166 16.28 19.38 -8.73
C CYS A 166 16.89 20.79 -8.67
N THR A 167 16.99 21.47 -9.82
CA THR A 167 17.42 22.88 -9.91
C THR A 167 16.40 23.74 -10.65
N PRO A 168 16.20 25.02 -10.27
CA PRO A 168 15.34 25.94 -11.01
C PRO A 168 15.84 26.16 -12.44
N ASN A 169 14.93 26.10 -13.41
CA ASN A 169 15.23 26.34 -14.83
C ASN A 169 14.78 27.74 -15.29
N ALA A 170 15.14 28.10 -16.52
CA ALA A 170 14.89 29.45 -17.07
C ALA A 170 13.40 29.78 -17.30
N GLN A 171 12.51 28.79 -17.20
CA GLN A 171 11.06 28.90 -17.41
C GLN A 171 10.27 28.94 -16.09
N ALA A 172 10.95 29.21 -14.97
CA ALA A 172 10.41 29.14 -13.60
C ALA A 172 9.86 27.75 -13.22
N GLY A 173 10.33 26.70 -13.92
CA GLY A 173 10.13 25.30 -13.59
C GLY A 173 11.36 24.71 -12.89
N CYS A 174 11.45 23.39 -12.84
CA CYS A 174 12.60 22.66 -12.28
C CYS A 174 13.10 21.58 -13.25
N ASP A 175 14.42 21.48 -13.42
CA ASP A 175 15.07 20.34 -14.05
C ASP A 175 15.55 19.39 -12.94
N CYS A 176 15.14 18.12 -12.98
CA CYS A 176 15.54 17.14 -11.97
C CYS A 176 16.25 15.93 -12.59
N GLU A 177 17.39 15.55 -12.02
CA GLU A 177 18.02 14.26 -12.24
C GLU A 177 17.59 13.29 -11.13
N LEU A 178 17.11 12.11 -11.52
CA LEU A 178 16.53 11.10 -10.63
C LEU A 178 17.24 9.76 -10.78
N THR A 179 17.45 9.06 -9.66
CA THR A 179 17.84 7.64 -9.66
C THR A 179 16.93 6.81 -8.78
N ALA A 180 16.89 5.50 -9.02
CA ALA A 180 16.20 4.53 -8.15
C ALA A 180 16.99 3.22 -8.04
N GLU A 181 16.89 2.53 -6.91
CA GLU A 181 17.31 1.16 -6.62
C GLU A 181 16.22 0.45 -5.78
N GLN A 182 15.09 0.21 -6.42
CA GLN A 182 13.90 -0.36 -5.78
C GLN A 182 13.97 -1.89 -5.71
N LYS A 183 13.63 -2.48 -4.56
CA LYS A 183 13.35 -3.93 -4.46
C LYS A 183 11.97 -4.24 -5.03
N ALA A 184 11.87 -5.35 -5.76
CA ALA A 184 10.68 -5.76 -6.50
C ALA A 184 10.18 -4.69 -7.50
N GLY A 185 8.98 -4.91 -8.04
CA GLY A 185 8.29 -4.03 -8.98
C GLY A 185 8.68 -4.24 -10.45
N LEU A 186 9.58 -5.19 -10.74
CA LEU A 186 9.90 -5.70 -12.08
C LEU A 186 9.94 -4.61 -13.17
N GLY A 187 10.80 -3.60 -12.98
CA GLY A 187 10.99 -2.53 -13.96
C GLY A 187 10.05 -1.33 -13.84
N ILE A 188 9.05 -1.37 -12.96
CA ILE A 188 8.19 -0.22 -12.65
C ILE A 188 8.69 0.43 -11.35
N ILE A 189 8.99 1.72 -11.40
CA ILE A 189 9.21 2.55 -10.22
C ILE A 189 7.85 2.88 -9.60
N LEU A 190 7.70 2.58 -8.32
CA LEU A 190 6.44 2.59 -7.58
C LEU A 190 6.64 3.25 -6.20
N PRO A 191 5.62 3.94 -5.66
CA PRO A 191 5.61 4.37 -4.25
C PRO A 191 5.93 3.22 -3.28
N PHE A 192 5.39 2.04 -3.57
CA PHE A 192 5.65 0.77 -2.89
C PHE A 192 5.58 -0.38 -3.88
N ALA A 193 6.54 -1.30 -3.80
CA ALA A 193 6.49 -2.58 -4.48
C ALA A 193 6.31 -3.70 -3.45
N ASP A 194 5.34 -4.58 -3.68
CA ASP A 194 5.12 -5.73 -2.81
C ASP A 194 6.01 -6.91 -3.26
N GLU A 195 7.03 -7.24 -2.48
CA GLU A 195 7.95 -8.38 -2.73
C GLU A 195 7.22 -9.74 -2.76
N THR A 196 6.05 -9.84 -2.14
CA THR A 196 5.19 -11.03 -2.20
C THR A 196 3.73 -10.63 -2.36
N GLY A 197 2.95 -11.47 -3.03
CA GLY A 197 1.54 -11.20 -3.21
C GLY A 197 0.81 -12.31 -3.96
N ARG A 198 -0.35 -11.96 -4.52
CA ARG A 198 -1.08 -12.82 -5.46
C ARG A 198 -0.95 -12.27 -6.87
N TYR A 199 -0.82 -13.17 -7.84
CA TYR A 199 -0.85 -12.82 -9.25
C TYR A 199 -2.13 -13.31 -9.92
N THR A 200 -2.51 -12.66 -11.02
CA THR A 200 -3.55 -13.15 -11.92
C THR A 200 -3.11 -13.03 -13.37
N THR A 201 -3.53 -13.98 -14.20
CA THR A 201 -3.31 -13.96 -15.65
C THR A 201 -4.66 -13.90 -16.36
N ALA A 202 -4.83 -12.95 -17.28
CA ALA A 202 -5.99 -12.85 -18.16
C ALA A 202 -5.49 -12.63 -19.60
N ASP A 203 -5.78 -13.57 -20.48
CA ASP A 203 -5.27 -13.65 -21.85
C ASP A 203 -3.74 -13.46 -21.92
N THR A 204 -3.28 -12.31 -22.39
CA THR A 204 -1.86 -11.93 -22.54
C THR A 204 -1.38 -10.94 -21.48
N THR A 205 -2.16 -10.74 -20.41
CA THR A 205 -1.89 -9.82 -19.31
C THR A 205 -1.61 -10.57 -18.00
N LEU A 206 -0.49 -10.22 -17.36
CA LEU A 206 -0.12 -10.65 -16.01
C LEU A 206 -0.28 -9.45 -15.06
N LYS A 207 -0.91 -9.66 -13.92
CA LYS A 207 -0.97 -8.67 -12.83
C LYS A 207 -0.24 -9.22 -11.60
N LEU A 208 0.65 -8.42 -11.03
CA LEU A 208 1.37 -8.68 -9.78
C LEU A 208 0.99 -7.55 -8.81
N SER A 209 0.09 -7.83 -7.85
CA SER A 209 -0.46 -6.82 -6.93
C SER A 209 -1.00 -5.57 -7.66
N SER A 210 -0.31 -4.42 -7.59
CA SER A 210 -0.68 -3.17 -8.27
C SER A 210 -0.10 -3.02 -9.69
N SER A 211 0.87 -3.85 -10.08
CA SER A 211 1.58 -3.78 -11.36
C SER A 211 0.93 -4.65 -12.43
N GLU A 212 0.97 -4.19 -13.68
CA GLU A 212 0.44 -4.91 -14.84
C GLU A 212 1.47 -5.01 -15.97
N TYR A 213 1.54 -6.19 -16.59
CA TYR A 213 2.48 -6.51 -17.66
C TYR A 213 1.73 -7.17 -18.81
N ALA A 214 2.07 -6.82 -20.05
CA ALA A 214 1.82 -7.72 -21.17
C ALA A 214 2.91 -8.80 -21.16
N TYR A 215 2.56 -10.08 -21.36
CA TYR A 215 3.52 -11.17 -21.17
C TYR A 215 3.45 -12.28 -22.24
N CYS A 216 4.57 -13.00 -22.37
CA CYS A 216 4.67 -14.23 -23.14
C CYS A 216 5.53 -15.25 -22.38
N GLY A 217 4.90 -16.33 -21.92
CA GLY A 217 5.50 -17.41 -21.15
C GLY A 217 5.64 -18.71 -21.96
N THR A 218 6.85 -19.25 -22.00
CA THR A 218 7.22 -20.50 -22.67
C THR A 218 7.82 -21.48 -21.65
N SER A 219 8.28 -22.66 -22.08
CA SER A 219 8.94 -23.62 -21.16
C SER A 219 10.34 -23.20 -20.70
N SER A 220 10.97 -22.21 -21.36
CA SER A 220 12.35 -21.80 -21.08
C SER A 220 12.53 -20.30 -20.85
N ALA A 221 11.59 -19.47 -21.31
CA ALA A 221 11.64 -18.02 -21.18
C ALA A 221 10.27 -17.42 -20.83
N LEU A 222 10.29 -16.40 -19.97
CA LEU A 222 9.18 -15.52 -19.64
C LEU A 222 9.57 -14.09 -20.03
N THR A 223 8.86 -13.50 -20.99
CA THR A 223 9.07 -12.10 -21.38
C THR A 223 7.94 -11.24 -20.83
N LEU A 224 8.32 -10.15 -20.15
CA LEU A 224 7.41 -9.18 -19.55
C LEU A 224 7.62 -7.80 -20.19
N THR A 225 6.53 -7.15 -20.58
CA THR A 225 6.49 -5.76 -21.05
C THR A 225 5.65 -4.97 -20.04
N PRO A 226 6.26 -4.13 -19.19
CA PRO A 226 5.54 -3.34 -18.19
C PRO A 226 4.49 -2.41 -18.83
N LYS A 227 3.32 -2.30 -18.19
CA LYS A 227 2.28 -1.32 -18.57
C LYS A 227 2.33 -0.13 -17.61
N ALA A 228 3.25 0.80 -17.85
CA ALA A 228 3.37 2.05 -17.11
C ALA A 228 3.58 3.24 -18.07
N SER A 229 3.23 4.45 -17.64
CA SER A 229 3.41 5.68 -18.43
C SER A 229 4.88 5.96 -18.73
N ALA A 230 5.16 6.44 -19.95
CA ALA A 230 6.50 6.66 -20.51
C ALA A 230 7.49 5.46 -20.48
N LEU A 231 7.11 4.29 -19.96
CA LEU A 231 7.99 3.12 -19.85
C LEU A 231 7.80 2.19 -21.07
N SER A 232 8.90 1.79 -21.69
CA SER A 232 8.90 0.96 -22.90
C SER A 232 10.03 -0.06 -22.90
N GLY A 233 9.89 -1.11 -23.73
CA GLY A 233 10.82 -2.24 -23.81
C GLY A 233 10.32 -3.47 -23.04
N SER A 234 11.17 -4.48 -22.91
CA SER A 234 10.83 -5.73 -22.21
C SER A 234 11.94 -6.19 -21.26
N ILE A 235 11.55 -7.03 -20.30
CA ILE A 235 12.39 -7.85 -19.44
C ILE A 235 12.27 -9.29 -19.94
N VAL A 236 13.38 -9.97 -20.14
CA VAL A 236 13.40 -11.41 -20.47
C VAL A 236 14.01 -12.16 -19.30
N LEU A 237 13.25 -13.12 -18.78
CA LEU A 237 13.66 -14.03 -17.73
C LEU A 237 13.79 -15.44 -18.29
N THR A 238 14.79 -16.20 -17.83
CA THR A 238 14.99 -17.61 -18.17
C THR A 238 14.54 -18.51 -17.03
N HIS A 239 13.94 -19.64 -17.35
CA HIS A 239 13.48 -20.61 -16.34
C HIS A 239 14.68 -21.29 -15.68
N ASP A 240 14.81 -21.15 -14.35
CA ASP A 240 15.77 -21.96 -13.59
C ASP A 240 15.25 -23.38 -13.50
N GLY A 241 15.91 -24.32 -14.19
CA GLY A 241 15.54 -25.75 -14.19
C GLY A 241 15.72 -26.48 -12.85
N GLY A 242 15.95 -25.75 -11.75
CA GLY A 242 16.23 -26.29 -10.43
C GLY A 242 15.02 -26.24 -9.48
N GLY A 243 14.35 -27.38 -9.29
CA GLY A 243 13.64 -27.64 -8.03
C GLY A 243 12.12 -27.44 -7.98
N GLY A 244 11.39 -27.62 -9.09
CA GLY A 244 9.93 -27.86 -9.03
C GLY A 244 9.62 -29.34 -8.73
N GLY A 245 8.85 -29.60 -7.68
CA GLY A 245 8.50 -30.98 -7.26
C GLY A 245 7.78 -31.78 -8.35
N GLN A 246 8.01 -33.10 -8.40
CA GLN A 246 7.43 -33.98 -9.42
C GLN A 246 5.90 -33.94 -9.43
N GLY A 247 5.32 -33.25 -10.41
CA GLY A 247 3.96 -33.49 -10.84
C GLY A 247 3.87 -34.91 -11.41
N THR A 248 3.18 -35.81 -10.71
CA THR A 248 2.91 -37.17 -11.20
C THR A 248 1.98 -37.09 -12.40
N GLY A 249 2.55 -37.09 -13.61
CA GLY A 249 1.80 -37.10 -14.86
C GLY A 249 0.94 -38.36 -14.95
N GLY A 250 -0.38 -38.18 -15.04
CA GLY A 250 -1.31 -39.28 -15.28
C GLY A 250 -1.07 -39.88 -16.67
N SER A 251 -0.91 -41.19 -16.73
CA SER A 251 -0.92 -41.97 -17.97
C SER A 251 -1.72 -43.24 -17.72
N GLY A 252 -2.94 -43.31 -18.27
CA GLY A 252 -3.78 -44.49 -18.17
C GLY A 252 -3.75 -45.30 -19.47
N ALA A 253 -3.55 -46.61 -19.36
CA ALA A 253 -4.02 -47.61 -20.34
C ALA A 253 -3.85 -49.05 -19.81
N GLY A 254 -4.82 -49.91 -20.10
CA GLY A 254 -4.63 -51.36 -20.19
C GLY A 254 -4.74 -52.17 -18.89
N GLY A 255 -5.63 -53.18 -18.89
CA GLY A 255 -5.75 -54.17 -17.81
C GLY A 255 -5.29 -55.57 -18.22
N GLN A 256 -5.79 -56.58 -17.50
CA GLN A 256 -5.38 -58.02 -17.51
C GLN A 256 -4.09 -58.30 -16.71
N GLY A 257 -3.99 -59.31 -15.84
CA GLY A 257 -5.03 -60.18 -15.28
C GLY A 257 -4.49 -61.47 -14.64
N GLY A 258 -5.01 -61.85 -13.47
CA GLY A 258 -5.07 -63.25 -12.98
C GLY A 258 -3.92 -63.82 -12.13
N SER A 259 -4.27 -64.23 -10.90
CA SER A 259 -3.71 -65.36 -10.11
C SER A 259 -2.24 -65.33 -9.64
N SER A 260 -1.84 -66.00 -8.54
CA SER A 260 -2.55 -66.52 -7.35
C SER A 260 -1.54 -67.08 -6.32
N GLY A 261 -1.89 -67.13 -5.03
CA GLY A 261 -1.12 -67.83 -3.97
C GLY A 261 -0.14 -66.93 -3.19
N GLY A 262 0.13 -67.17 -1.90
CA GLY A 262 -0.36 -68.23 -1.01
C GLY A 262 -0.16 -67.90 0.47
N VAL A 263 -0.90 -68.60 1.33
CA VAL A 263 -1.15 -68.34 2.76
C VAL A 263 0.08 -68.55 3.66
N THR A 264 0.26 -67.69 4.68
CA THR A 264 0.56 -67.96 6.12
C THR A 264 1.23 -66.71 6.74
N GLY A 265 1.07 -66.34 8.01
CA GLY A 265 0.27 -66.90 9.11
C GLY A 265 1.01 -66.68 10.43
N GLY A 266 0.45 -65.89 11.37
CA GLY A 266 1.09 -65.64 12.67
C GLY A 266 0.43 -64.51 13.47
N ALA A 267 -0.22 -64.85 14.58
CA ALA A 267 -0.86 -63.92 15.50
C ALA A 267 -0.57 -64.30 16.95
N GLY A 268 -0.63 -63.31 17.86
CA GLY A 268 -0.83 -63.53 19.30
C GLY A 268 0.38 -63.23 20.20
N GLY A 269 0.13 -62.55 21.32
CA GLY A 269 1.13 -62.32 22.38
C GLY A 269 0.89 -61.10 23.28
N GLN A 270 -0.18 -61.11 24.08
CA GLN A 270 -0.37 -60.15 25.19
C GLN A 270 0.08 -60.74 26.53
N GLY A 271 0.50 -59.89 27.48
CA GLY A 271 0.33 -60.13 28.92
C GLY A 271 1.60 -60.12 29.79
N GLY A 272 1.62 -59.31 30.86
CA GLY A 272 2.67 -59.35 31.90
C GLY A 272 2.59 -58.21 32.92
N ALA A 273 2.30 -58.53 34.19
CA ALA A 273 1.96 -57.57 35.26
C ALA A 273 2.22 -58.17 36.66
N ALA A 274 2.41 -57.42 37.76
CA ALA A 274 2.77 -56.00 37.97
C ALA A 274 3.05 -55.78 39.49
N GLY A 275 3.69 -54.65 39.87
CA GLY A 275 3.69 -54.18 41.27
C GLY A 275 5.00 -53.62 41.83
N GLY A 276 4.88 -52.69 42.78
CA GLY A 276 5.99 -52.11 43.56
C GLY A 276 5.67 -50.70 44.10
N GLN A 277 5.58 -50.54 45.43
CA GLN A 277 5.15 -49.29 46.10
C GLN A 277 6.33 -48.46 46.64
N GLY A 278 6.11 -47.15 46.81
CA GLY A 278 6.62 -46.41 47.97
C GLY A 278 7.65 -45.29 47.71
N GLY A 279 7.30 -44.04 48.06
CA GLY A 279 8.23 -42.92 48.14
C GLY A 279 7.59 -41.55 47.86
N SER A 280 7.54 -40.68 48.88
CA SER A 280 7.08 -39.28 48.79
C SER A 280 8.00 -38.41 49.68
N PRO A 281 8.06 -37.07 49.52
CA PRO A 281 8.83 -36.45 48.46
C PRO A 281 9.93 -35.51 49.00
N GLY A 282 11.02 -35.34 48.23
CA GLY A 282 12.02 -34.28 48.41
C GLY A 282 12.09 -33.45 47.12
N GLY A 283 11.84 -32.15 47.21
CA GLY A 283 11.62 -31.32 46.02
C GLY A 283 12.87 -30.63 45.49
N GLN A 284 12.82 -30.26 44.21
CA GLN A 284 13.22 -28.94 43.71
C GLN A 284 12.63 -28.71 42.31
N GLY A 285 12.26 -27.46 42.00
CA GLY A 285 11.44 -27.14 40.83
C GLY A 285 12.20 -27.21 39.52
N GLY A 286 11.63 -27.92 38.54
CA GLY A 286 11.95 -27.78 37.12
C GLY A 286 10.73 -27.24 36.38
N THR A 287 10.85 -26.08 35.74
CA THR A 287 9.77 -25.45 34.96
C THR A 287 9.56 -26.19 33.64
N GLY A 288 8.64 -27.16 33.64
CA GLY A 288 8.09 -27.76 32.42
C GLY A 288 7.08 -26.82 31.75
N GLY A 289 7.18 -26.65 30.43
CA GLY A 289 6.40 -25.65 29.70
C GLY A 289 4.89 -25.89 29.73
N SER A 290 4.12 -24.81 29.91
CA SER A 290 2.68 -24.81 29.66
C SER A 290 2.42 -24.48 28.19
N GLY A 291 1.51 -25.20 27.55
CA GLY A 291 1.05 -24.91 26.19
C GLY A 291 0.38 -23.54 26.10
N GLY A 292 0.47 -22.92 24.93
CA GLY A 292 -0.04 -21.56 24.70
C GLY A 292 -1.57 -21.47 24.73
N SER A 293 -2.11 -20.96 25.83
CA SER A 293 -3.37 -20.22 25.82
C SER A 293 -3.07 -18.78 25.37
N GLY A 294 -3.62 -18.36 24.22
CA GLY A 294 -3.50 -16.97 23.78
C GLY A 294 -4.01 -16.02 24.86
N GLY A 295 -3.25 -14.96 25.14
CA GLY A 295 -3.55 -14.08 26.27
C GLY A 295 -4.83 -13.30 26.02
N SER A 296 -5.66 -13.18 27.06
CA SER A 296 -6.57 -12.03 27.15
C SER A 296 -5.74 -10.75 27.25
N PRO A 297 -6.24 -9.60 26.75
CA PRO A 297 -5.64 -8.32 27.12
C PRO A 297 -5.71 -8.12 28.65
N PRO A 298 -4.92 -7.18 29.22
CA PRO A 298 -4.87 -6.97 30.67
C PRO A 298 -6.27 -6.81 31.26
N VAL A 299 -6.56 -7.56 32.33
CA VAL A 299 -7.85 -7.51 33.02
C VAL A 299 -7.97 -6.16 33.73
N GLY A 300 -8.49 -5.15 33.05
CA GLY A 300 -8.53 -3.77 33.50
C GLY A 300 -8.90 -2.79 32.39
N ASN A 301 -8.78 -1.49 32.68
CA ASN A 301 -9.15 -0.40 31.78
C ASN A 301 -8.34 -0.43 30.47
N LEU A 302 -9.05 -0.40 29.34
CA LEU A 302 -8.49 -0.21 27.99
C LEU A 302 -8.38 1.29 27.64
N PRO A 303 -7.75 1.72 26.54
CA PRO A 303 -7.41 3.12 26.29
C PRO A 303 -8.56 4.12 26.49
N CYS A 304 -9.76 3.81 26.00
CA CYS A 304 -10.92 4.70 26.18
C CYS A 304 -11.54 4.64 27.58
N ASP A 305 -11.36 3.55 28.34
CA ASP A 305 -11.71 3.52 29.76
C ASP A 305 -10.77 4.42 30.58
N ILE A 306 -9.47 4.44 30.21
CA ILE A 306 -8.44 5.28 30.85
C ILE A 306 -8.71 6.77 30.56
N TYR A 307 -8.95 7.13 29.30
CA TYR A 307 -9.32 8.49 28.91
C TYR A 307 -10.64 8.93 29.55
N GLY A 308 -11.67 8.08 29.53
CA GLY A 308 -12.97 8.37 30.16
C GLY A 308 -12.87 8.60 31.67
N ALA A 309 -12.05 7.80 32.38
CA ALA A 309 -11.80 8.00 33.82
C ALA A 309 -11.06 9.32 34.14
N ALA A 310 -10.39 9.94 33.16
CA ALA A 310 -9.75 11.25 33.26
C ALA A 310 -10.65 12.42 32.79
N ASN A 311 -11.93 12.17 32.48
CA ASN A 311 -12.87 13.11 31.85
C ASN A 311 -12.48 13.56 30.42
N ASN A 312 -11.68 12.77 29.71
CA ASN A 312 -11.44 12.92 28.28
C ASN A 312 -12.26 11.87 27.52
N THR A 313 -13.51 12.14 27.19
CA THR A 313 -14.38 11.10 26.59
C THR A 313 -13.91 10.76 25.17
N CYS A 314 -13.68 9.47 24.88
CA CYS A 314 -13.52 9.01 23.49
C CYS A 314 -14.79 9.29 22.68
N VAL A 315 -14.64 10.03 21.60
CA VAL A 315 -15.71 10.36 20.62
C VAL A 315 -15.48 9.67 19.28
N ALA A 316 -14.32 9.06 19.09
CA ALA A 316 -14.08 8.04 18.08
C ALA A 316 -13.04 7.04 18.59
N ALA A 317 -13.24 5.75 18.37
CA ALA A 317 -12.33 4.69 18.81
C ALA A 317 -12.23 3.58 17.76
N HIS A 318 -11.12 3.49 17.05
CA HIS A 318 -10.92 2.67 15.86
C HIS A 318 -9.82 1.64 16.06
N SER A 319 -10.05 0.38 15.70
CA SER A 319 -9.02 -0.65 15.67
C SER A 319 -9.46 -1.82 14.80
N THR A 320 -8.49 -2.46 14.14
CA THR A 320 -8.68 -3.77 13.49
C THR A 320 -8.08 -4.93 14.29
N THR A 321 -7.39 -4.62 15.39
CA THR A 321 -6.63 -5.57 16.19
C THR A 321 -7.33 -5.96 17.49
N ARG A 322 -7.92 -5.00 18.22
CA ARG A 322 -8.53 -5.24 19.54
C ARG A 322 -9.61 -4.23 19.93
N ALA A 323 -10.32 -4.53 21.01
CA ALA A 323 -11.14 -3.56 21.72
C ALA A 323 -10.29 -2.43 22.33
N LEU A 324 -10.87 -1.24 22.39
CA LEU A 324 -10.35 -0.05 23.07
C LEU A 324 -11.14 0.32 24.35
N LEU A 325 -12.23 -0.42 24.62
CA LEU A 325 -13.08 -0.36 25.80
C LEU A 325 -13.25 -1.77 26.36
N SER A 326 -13.01 -1.96 27.65
CA SER A 326 -13.02 -3.28 28.32
C SER A 326 -14.37 -4.02 28.22
N ALA A 327 -15.48 -3.29 28.13
CA ALA A 327 -16.82 -3.84 27.95
C ALA A 327 -17.22 -4.10 26.48
N TYR A 328 -16.42 -3.68 25.49
CA TYR A 328 -16.81 -3.72 24.09
C TYR A 328 -16.86 -5.16 23.54
N SER A 329 -18.03 -5.55 23.02
CA SER A 329 -18.32 -6.89 22.48
C SER A 329 -18.77 -6.88 21.01
N GLY A 330 -18.58 -5.76 20.31
CA GLY A 330 -19.08 -5.54 18.95
C GLY A 330 -18.13 -5.94 17.82
N ALA A 331 -18.48 -5.49 16.60
CA ALA A 331 -17.67 -5.60 15.39
C ALA A 331 -16.56 -4.55 15.39
N LEU A 332 -15.30 -4.98 15.23
CA LEU A 332 -14.16 -4.06 15.11
C LEU A 332 -14.07 -3.44 13.71
N TYR A 333 -14.33 -4.23 12.67
CA TYR A 333 -14.27 -3.80 11.28
C TYR A 333 -15.15 -4.68 10.38
N GLN A 334 -15.37 -4.23 9.15
CA GLN A 334 -16.10 -4.96 8.11
C GLN A 334 -15.16 -5.25 6.94
N VAL A 335 -15.10 -6.52 6.52
CA VAL A 335 -14.42 -6.93 5.27
C VAL A 335 -15.40 -7.08 4.12
N LYS A 336 -14.94 -6.83 2.89
CA LYS A 336 -15.70 -6.94 1.64
C LYS A 336 -14.93 -7.81 0.64
N ARG A 337 -15.60 -8.83 0.09
CA ARG A 337 -15.06 -9.72 -0.94
C ARG A 337 -15.16 -9.10 -2.34
N ALA A 338 -14.40 -9.64 -3.29
CA ALA A 338 -14.49 -9.26 -4.70
C ALA A 338 -15.89 -9.47 -5.33
N ASP A 339 -16.70 -10.40 -4.79
CA ASP A 339 -18.09 -10.62 -5.20
C ASP A 339 -19.10 -9.65 -4.55
N GLY A 340 -18.62 -8.68 -3.76
CA GLY A 340 -19.42 -7.65 -3.10
C GLY A 340 -20.05 -8.07 -1.77
N MET A 341 -19.94 -9.34 -1.35
CA MET A 341 -20.40 -9.76 -0.03
C MET A 341 -19.55 -9.15 1.08
N THR A 342 -20.18 -8.80 2.21
CA THR A 342 -19.50 -8.24 3.39
C THR A 342 -19.65 -9.13 4.62
N LYS A 343 -18.72 -8.99 5.55
CA LYS A 343 -18.72 -9.68 6.85
C LYS A 343 -18.08 -8.80 7.92
N ASP A 344 -18.79 -8.67 9.04
CA ASP A 344 -18.29 -7.99 10.22
C ASP A 344 -17.40 -8.94 11.04
N ILE A 345 -16.25 -8.44 11.49
CA ILE A 345 -15.27 -9.17 12.30
C ILE A 345 -15.37 -8.67 13.75
N PRO A 346 -15.89 -9.50 14.68
CA PRO A 346 -16.05 -9.12 16.08
C PRO A 346 -14.77 -9.31 16.88
N VAL A 347 -14.79 -8.85 18.13
CA VAL A 347 -13.88 -9.35 19.16
C VAL A 347 -14.19 -10.80 19.53
N LYS A 348 -13.19 -11.60 19.91
CA LYS A 348 -13.36 -12.99 20.40
C LYS A 348 -14.10 -13.06 21.74
N SER A 349 -13.98 -12.02 22.55
CA SER A 349 -14.60 -11.85 23.86
C SER A 349 -14.72 -10.35 24.16
N PRO A 350 -15.60 -9.91 25.08
CA PRO A 350 -15.64 -8.51 25.51
C PRO A 350 -14.24 -8.00 25.90
N GLY A 351 -13.89 -6.81 25.41
CA GLY A 351 -12.56 -6.22 25.63
C GLY A 351 -11.40 -6.92 24.89
N GLY A 352 -11.66 -7.95 24.09
CA GLY A 352 -10.65 -8.84 23.52
C GLY A 352 -10.05 -8.42 22.17
N TYR A 353 -9.26 -9.32 21.60
CA TYR A 353 -8.68 -9.20 20.25
C TYR A 353 -9.69 -9.59 19.16
N ALA A 354 -9.43 -9.17 17.92
CA ALA A 354 -10.21 -9.52 16.74
C ALA A 354 -10.33 -11.04 16.51
N ASP A 355 -11.51 -11.51 16.11
CA ASP A 355 -11.73 -12.89 15.69
C ASP A 355 -11.37 -13.10 14.21
N SER A 356 -10.07 -12.98 13.91
CA SER A 356 -9.55 -13.11 12.55
C SER A 356 -9.75 -14.48 11.91
N ALA A 357 -10.14 -15.52 12.66
CA ALA A 357 -10.55 -16.81 12.07
C ALA A 357 -11.85 -16.69 11.25
N GLN A 358 -12.74 -15.77 11.62
CA GLN A 358 -13.91 -15.44 10.79
C GLN A 358 -13.52 -14.74 9.49
N GLN A 359 -12.48 -13.89 9.51
CA GLN A 359 -11.94 -13.29 8.29
C GLN A 359 -11.30 -14.35 7.39
N ASP A 360 -10.42 -15.19 7.95
CA ASP A 360 -9.74 -16.26 7.21
C ASP A 360 -10.75 -17.16 6.47
N THR A 361 -11.82 -17.55 7.17
CA THR A 361 -12.91 -18.37 6.61
C THR A 361 -13.69 -17.63 5.53
N PHE A 362 -14.01 -16.35 5.74
CA PHE A 362 -14.81 -15.56 4.81
C PHE A 362 -14.05 -15.18 3.54
N CYS A 363 -12.75 -14.95 3.64
CA CYS A 363 -11.88 -14.52 2.55
C CYS A 363 -11.20 -15.67 1.81
N ALA A 364 -11.40 -16.92 2.23
CA ALA A 364 -10.85 -18.10 1.58
C ALA A 364 -11.19 -18.15 0.08
N GLY A 365 -10.17 -18.32 -0.76
CA GLY A 365 -10.30 -18.46 -2.21
C GLY A 365 -10.63 -17.17 -2.99
N THR A 366 -10.59 -16.00 -2.34
CA THR A 366 -10.88 -14.71 -2.99
C THR A 366 -10.00 -13.59 -2.42
N THR A 367 -10.10 -12.38 -2.99
CA THR A 367 -9.55 -11.18 -2.35
C THR A 367 -10.59 -10.54 -1.44
N CYS A 368 -10.11 -9.92 -0.35
CA CYS A 368 -10.90 -9.14 0.58
C CYS A 368 -10.25 -7.78 0.83
N THR A 369 -11.08 -6.76 1.04
CA THR A 369 -10.65 -5.45 1.53
C THR A 369 -11.27 -5.11 2.88
N ILE A 370 -10.60 -4.29 3.67
CA ILE A 370 -11.14 -3.68 4.89
C ILE A 370 -12.02 -2.52 4.43
N TRP A 371 -13.33 -2.70 4.49
CA TRP A 371 -14.30 -1.75 3.93
C TRP A 371 -14.68 -0.65 4.92
N ARG A 372 -14.82 -1.01 6.20
CA ARG A 372 -15.08 -0.09 7.31
C ARG A 372 -14.27 -0.47 8.53
N ILE A 373 -13.88 0.53 9.31
CA ILE A 373 -13.33 0.36 10.66
C ILE A 373 -14.35 0.97 11.62
N TYR A 374 -14.91 0.17 12.52
CA TYR A 374 -16.02 0.61 13.36
C TYR A 374 -15.53 1.45 14.54
N ASP A 375 -16.33 2.46 14.86
CA ASP A 375 -16.18 3.26 16.07
C ASP A 375 -16.74 2.51 17.28
N GLN A 376 -15.89 2.24 18.25
CA GLN A 376 -16.23 1.53 19.48
C GLN A 376 -16.83 2.44 20.55
N SER A 377 -16.69 3.77 20.44
CA SER A 377 -17.12 4.73 21.46
C SER A 377 -18.64 4.84 21.63
N GLY A 378 -19.41 4.38 20.64
CA GLY A 378 -20.86 4.51 20.59
C GLY A 378 -21.37 5.82 19.94
N HIS A 379 -20.46 6.70 19.53
CA HIS A 379 -20.79 7.92 18.78
C HIS A 379 -21.14 7.64 17.30
N GLY A 380 -20.85 6.42 16.83
CA GLY A 380 -21.21 5.92 15.50
C GLY A 380 -20.26 6.39 14.40
N ASN A 381 -19.07 6.86 14.77
CA ASN A 381 -18.08 7.53 13.93
C ASN A 381 -17.22 6.60 13.06
N PHE A 382 -17.78 5.47 12.61
CA PHE A 382 -17.04 4.51 11.78
C PHE A 382 -16.42 5.18 10.54
N LEU A 383 -15.18 4.78 10.26
CA LEU A 383 -14.43 5.13 9.07
C LEU A 383 -14.83 4.20 7.91
N GLU A 384 -15.12 4.74 6.73
CA GLU A 384 -15.40 3.98 5.51
C GLU A 384 -14.38 4.32 4.43
N ALA A 385 -13.97 3.31 3.64
CA ALA A 385 -12.99 3.50 2.59
C ALA A 385 -13.48 4.49 1.52
N GLU A 386 -12.64 5.44 1.14
CA GLU A 386 -12.95 6.43 0.10
C GLU A 386 -12.78 5.85 -1.30
N THR A 387 -13.74 5.05 -1.76
CA THR A 387 -13.74 4.49 -3.12
C THR A 387 -14.93 5.01 -3.94
N PRO A 388 -14.90 4.96 -5.28
CA PRO A 388 -16.01 5.43 -6.12
C PRO A 388 -17.37 4.79 -5.78
N GLU A 389 -17.38 3.50 -5.42
CA GLU A 389 -18.59 2.77 -5.06
C GLU A 389 -19.01 2.91 -3.59
N SER A 390 -18.18 3.50 -2.72
CA SER A 390 -18.52 3.68 -1.31
C SER A 390 -19.63 4.70 -1.07
N THR A 391 -20.17 4.74 0.14
CA THR A 391 -21.19 5.72 0.54
C THR A 391 -20.59 7.10 0.76
N VAL A 392 -19.34 7.16 1.26
CA VAL A 392 -18.58 8.41 1.44
C VAL A 392 -18.03 8.98 0.12
N LYS A 393 -17.90 8.13 -0.91
CA LYS A 393 -17.27 8.41 -2.21
C LYS A 393 -15.78 8.71 -2.13
N GLY A 394 -15.10 8.45 -3.23
CA GLY A 394 -13.71 8.82 -3.49
C GLY A 394 -13.47 8.91 -5.00
N ALA A 395 -12.34 9.49 -5.39
CA ALA A 395 -11.97 9.67 -6.79
C ALA A 395 -11.75 8.34 -7.54
N GLN A 396 -11.75 8.40 -8.88
CA GLN A 396 -11.39 7.25 -9.69
C GLN A 396 -9.95 6.80 -9.39
N GLY A 397 -9.74 5.49 -9.32
CA GLY A 397 -8.46 4.89 -8.94
C GLY A 397 -8.33 4.53 -7.45
N MET A 398 -8.99 5.27 -6.54
CA MET A 398 -8.98 5.01 -5.10
C MET A 398 -9.48 3.60 -4.74
N LYS A 399 -8.89 2.98 -3.71
CA LYS A 399 -9.17 1.61 -3.26
C LYS A 399 -9.25 1.51 -1.74
N ALA A 400 -9.95 0.49 -1.26
CA ALA A 400 -9.90 0.06 0.13
C ALA A 400 -8.65 -0.79 0.39
N ALA A 401 -8.10 -0.75 1.61
CA ALA A 401 -6.93 -1.55 1.99
C ALA A 401 -7.22 -3.06 1.90
N SER A 402 -6.21 -3.86 1.52
CA SER A 402 -6.35 -5.32 1.48
C SER A 402 -6.44 -5.88 2.90
N ALA A 403 -7.46 -6.72 3.15
CA ALA A 403 -7.66 -7.35 4.45
C ALA A 403 -6.60 -8.40 4.80
N THR A 404 -5.78 -8.80 3.82
CA THR A 404 -4.74 -9.83 4.01
C THR A 404 -3.32 -9.33 3.71
N ALA A 405 -3.11 -8.01 3.69
CA ALA A 405 -1.78 -7.43 3.42
C ALA A 405 -0.77 -7.71 4.54
N GLU A 406 -1.17 -7.58 5.81
CA GLU A 406 -0.36 -7.98 6.96
C GLU A 406 -1.24 -8.68 7.99
N SER A 407 -0.84 -9.90 8.38
CA SER A 407 -1.27 -10.51 9.64
C SER A 407 -0.12 -10.50 10.62
N LEU A 408 -0.41 -10.19 11.88
CA LEU A 408 0.54 -10.19 12.98
C LEU A 408 -0.02 -10.89 14.21
N THR A 409 0.84 -11.14 15.19
CA THR A 409 0.45 -11.70 16.49
C THR A 409 0.51 -10.62 17.56
N ILE A 410 -0.55 -10.54 18.38
CA ILE A 410 -0.62 -9.68 19.56
C ILE A 410 -1.08 -10.53 20.75
N SER A 411 -0.22 -10.71 21.75
CA SER A 411 -0.44 -11.61 22.90
C SER A 411 -0.87 -13.03 22.48
N GLY A 412 -0.22 -13.60 21.46
CA GLY A 412 -0.57 -14.91 20.90
C GLY A 412 -1.84 -14.94 20.02
N ASN A 413 -2.51 -13.80 19.78
CA ASN A 413 -3.66 -13.72 18.90
C ASN A 413 -3.25 -13.25 17.50
N LYS A 414 -3.49 -14.08 16.48
CA LYS A 414 -3.45 -13.62 15.08
C LYS A 414 -4.52 -12.53 14.87
N VAL A 415 -4.09 -11.39 14.36
CA VAL A 415 -4.90 -10.24 13.97
C VAL A 415 -4.43 -9.69 12.62
N TYR A 416 -5.19 -8.76 12.04
CA TYR A 416 -4.87 -8.07 10.79
C TYR A 416 -4.78 -6.56 11.04
N SER A 417 -3.91 -5.88 10.29
CA SER A 417 -3.73 -4.43 10.34
C SER A 417 -4.22 -3.76 9.05
N VAL A 418 -4.42 -2.44 9.09
CA VAL A 418 -4.82 -1.65 7.92
C VAL A 418 -3.55 -1.16 7.22
N VAL A 419 -2.98 -2.00 6.37
CA VAL A 419 -1.84 -1.61 5.52
C VAL A 419 -2.34 -0.72 4.40
N MET A 420 -1.91 0.54 4.42
CA MET A 420 -2.30 1.56 3.45
C MET A 420 -1.14 1.85 2.50
N ARG A 421 -1.50 2.04 1.24
CA ARG A 421 -0.63 2.45 0.14
C ARG A 421 -1.27 3.67 -0.53
N SER A 422 -0.53 4.29 -1.45
CA SER A 422 -1.06 5.36 -2.29
C SER A 422 -2.41 4.96 -2.90
N SER A 423 -3.32 5.92 -3.02
CA SER A 423 -4.72 5.68 -3.40
C SER A 423 -5.56 4.88 -2.40
N MET A 424 -5.21 4.88 -1.12
CA MET A 424 -6.05 4.34 -0.04
C MET A 424 -6.30 5.42 1.01
N ALA A 425 -7.55 5.59 1.42
CA ALA A 425 -7.97 6.54 2.45
C ALA A 425 -9.28 6.06 3.08
N TYR A 426 -9.53 6.47 4.33
CA TYR A 426 -10.84 6.32 4.97
C TYR A 426 -11.29 7.66 5.53
N TRP A 427 -12.59 7.93 5.45
CA TRP A 427 -13.16 9.20 5.88
C TRP A 427 -14.49 9.04 6.61
N ARG A 428 -14.81 10.03 7.46
CA ARG A 428 -16.12 10.15 8.11
C ARG A 428 -16.52 11.61 8.39
N ASP A 429 -17.77 11.99 8.12
CA ASP A 429 -18.41 13.15 8.75
C ASP A 429 -18.73 12.84 10.23
N GLY A 430 -17.96 13.45 11.13
CA GLY A 430 -18.15 13.41 12.58
C GLY A 430 -18.68 14.74 13.18
N SER A 431 -19.04 15.71 12.34
CA SER A 431 -19.36 17.10 12.74
C SER A 431 -20.60 17.24 13.64
N LYS A 432 -21.41 16.18 13.75
CA LYS A 432 -22.67 16.13 14.51
C LYS A 432 -22.71 15.00 15.54
N THR A 433 -21.58 14.32 15.74
CA THR A 433 -21.45 13.12 16.58
C THR A 433 -20.39 13.31 17.67
N GLY A 434 -19.97 14.53 17.94
CA GLY A 434 -19.15 14.89 19.11
C GLY A 434 -17.66 15.06 18.85
N ILE A 435 -17.19 14.99 17.60
CA ILE A 435 -15.81 15.40 17.27
C ILE A 435 -15.67 16.91 17.53
N PRO A 436 -14.62 17.36 18.25
CA PRO A 436 -14.41 18.78 18.56
C PRO A 436 -14.35 19.70 17.33
N LEU A 437 -14.89 20.91 17.46
CA LEU A 437 -15.02 21.88 16.38
C LEU A 437 -14.31 23.20 16.72
N GLY A 438 -13.94 23.98 15.71
CA GLY A 438 -13.34 25.30 15.93
C GLY A 438 -12.08 25.22 16.79
N THR A 439 -12.11 25.87 17.96
CA THR A 439 -11.05 25.88 18.98
C THR A 439 -11.31 24.93 20.14
N ASP A 440 -12.32 24.05 20.08
CA ASP A 440 -12.61 23.13 21.17
C ASP A 440 -11.44 22.16 21.40
N PRO A 441 -11.01 21.92 22.66
CA PRO A 441 -9.87 21.06 22.94
C PRO A 441 -10.11 19.61 22.57
N GLU A 442 -9.08 18.98 22.00
CA GLU A 442 -9.07 17.56 21.69
C GLU A 442 -7.71 16.89 21.92
N GLY A 443 -7.74 15.57 22.03
CA GLY A 443 -6.56 14.72 22.01
C GLY A 443 -6.80 13.49 21.18
N MET A 444 -5.74 12.87 20.70
CA MET A 444 -5.81 11.68 19.88
C MET A 444 -4.52 10.88 19.94
N TYR A 445 -4.62 9.59 19.66
CA TYR A 445 -3.47 8.72 19.46
C TYR A 445 -3.71 7.77 18.29
N MET A 446 -2.63 7.30 17.68
CA MET A 446 -2.63 6.08 16.88
C MET A 446 -1.40 5.22 17.14
N VAL A 447 -1.54 3.92 16.92
CA VAL A 447 -0.44 2.96 16.82
C VAL A 447 -0.23 2.63 15.35
N SER A 448 0.99 2.88 14.86
CA SER A 448 1.38 2.76 13.46
C SER A 448 2.71 1.99 13.29
N ASP A 449 3.07 1.63 12.05
CA ASP A 449 4.35 0.99 11.71
C ASP A 449 5.37 2.03 11.21
N GLY A 450 6.42 2.27 12.00
CA GLY A 450 7.53 3.18 11.64
C GLY A 450 8.55 2.60 10.66
N THR A 451 8.40 1.35 10.24
CA THR A 451 9.25 0.70 9.22
C THR A 451 8.63 0.75 7.82
N THR A 452 7.31 0.88 7.69
CA THR A 452 6.59 0.92 6.39
C THR A 452 5.91 2.27 6.13
N THR A 453 6.68 3.33 5.96
CA THR A 453 6.20 4.70 5.67
C THR A 453 6.97 5.35 4.52
N ASN A 454 6.32 6.22 3.72
CA ASN A 454 6.99 7.08 2.74
C ASN A 454 6.91 8.59 3.11
N GLY A 455 7.36 9.46 2.20
CA GLY A 455 7.29 10.91 2.33
C GLY A 455 6.04 11.56 1.71
N GLY A 456 5.04 10.76 1.33
CA GLY A 456 3.90 11.20 0.54
C GLY A 456 2.82 11.87 1.38
N CYS A 457 2.19 12.92 0.85
CA CYS A 457 1.07 13.54 1.54
C CYS A 457 -0.19 12.68 1.47
N CYS A 458 -0.89 12.44 2.58
CA CYS A 458 -0.44 12.59 3.97
C CYS A 458 -0.98 11.40 4.76
N PHE A 459 -0.14 10.74 5.58
CA PHE A 459 -0.57 9.56 6.34
C PHE A 459 -1.04 10.02 7.72
N ASP A 460 -2.27 10.54 7.73
CA ASP A 460 -2.83 11.20 8.89
C ASP A 460 -3.84 10.33 9.63
N TYR A 461 -4.06 10.63 10.90
CA TYR A 461 -5.23 10.20 11.67
C TYR A 461 -5.69 11.34 12.58
N GLY A 462 -6.93 11.81 12.41
CA GLY A 462 -7.49 12.88 13.24
C GLY A 462 -8.56 13.74 12.57
N ASN A 463 -8.68 14.97 13.06
CA ASN A 463 -9.73 15.94 12.70
C ASN A 463 -9.42 16.62 11.36
N ALA A 464 -10.39 16.70 10.46
CA ALA A 464 -10.23 17.23 9.11
C ALA A 464 -11.44 18.00 8.58
N GLN A 465 -11.32 18.52 7.35
CA GLN A 465 -12.38 19.23 6.63
C GLN A 465 -13.51 18.31 6.17
N LEU A 466 -14.71 18.89 6.10
CA LEU A 466 -15.91 18.21 5.59
C LEU A 466 -15.96 18.19 4.06
N SER A 467 -15.36 19.17 3.40
CA SER A 467 -15.42 19.31 1.94
C SER A 467 -14.52 18.36 1.16
N ARG A 468 -13.48 17.81 1.81
CA ARG A 468 -12.38 17.05 1.20
C ARG A 468 -11.76 17.79 0.01
N LYS A 469 -11.43 19.06 0.27
CA LYS A 469 -10.78 20.02 -0.61
C LYS A 469 -9.95 20.95 0.24
N TYR A 470 -8.92 21.52 -0.35
CA TYR A 470 -8.07 22.51 0.31
C TYR A 470 -8.91 23.71 0.79
N GLU A 471 -8.88 23.93 2.11
CA GLU A 471 -9.49 25.08 2.79
C GLU A 471 -8.47 25.67 3.75
N GLY A 472 -7.82 26.75 3.32
CA GLY A 472 -6.69 27.37 4.02
C GLY A 472 -6.85 27.45 5.53
N GLY A 473 -5.80 27.04 6.23
CA GLY A 473 -5.87 26.60 7.62
C GLY A 473 -6.16 27.69 8.67
N PRO A 474 -6.18 27.30 9.96
CA PRO A 474 -6.06 25.92 10.46
C PRO A 474 -7.40 25.18 10.58
N THR A 475 -7.71 24.33 9.62
CA THR A 475 -9.00 23.61 9.50
C THR A 475 -8.89 22.11 9.82
N MET A 476 -7.67 21.57 9.90
CA MET A 476 -7.34 20.23 10.42
C MET A 476 -6.74 20.30 11.83
N ASP A 477 -6.69 19.14 12.50
CA ASP A 477 -5.96 18.85 13.74
C ASP A 477 -5.74 17.32 13.78
N ALA A 478 -4.69 16.83 13.13
CA ALA A 478 -4.46 15.41 12.91
C ALA A 478 -3.01 14.99 13.16
N ILE A 479 -2.80 13.75 13.61
CA ILE A 479 -1.46 13.17 13.71
C ILE A 479 -1.00 12.81 12.30
N TYR A 480 0.05 13.47 11.80
CA TYR A 480 0.83 12.98 10.67
C TYR A 480 1.89 11.99 11.17
N PHE A 481 2.06 10.87 10.46
CA PHE A 481 3.19 9.97 10.69
C PHE A 481 3.83 9.44 9.40
N GLY A 482 5.05 9.88 9.13
CA GLY A 482 5.78 9.50 7.92
C GLY A 482 7.09 10.28 7.75
N LYS A 483 7.64 10.26 6.53
CA LYS A 483 8.96 10.81 6.19
C LYS A 483 8.91 12.09 5.35
N SER A 484 7.76 12.78 5.28
CA SER A 484 7.64 13.98 4.44
C SER A 484 8.56 15.09 4.94
N THR A 485 9.22 15.76 3.99
CA THR A 485 10.07 16.95 4.21
C THR A 485 9.52 18.18 3.50
N GLN A 486 8.34 18.07 2.88
CA GLN A 486 7.68 19.13 2.13
C GLN A 486 7.35 20.35 3.01
N TRP A 487 6.92 20.11 4.25
CA TRP A 487 6.60 21.16 5.24
C TRP A 487 7.50 21.03 6.48
N GLY A 488 6.97 20.45 7.56
CA GLY A 488 7.72 20.02 8.73
C GLY A 488 8.61 18.82 8.45
N SER A 489 9.71 18.69 9.19
CA SER A 489 10.49 17.46 9.31
C SER A 489 11.24 17.44 10.64
N GLY A 490 11.72 16.26 11.04
CA GLY A 490 12.57 16.10 12.22
C GLY A 490 14.00 15.71 11.87
N LYS A 491 14.74 15.26 12.88
CA LYS A 491 16.07 14.64 12.74
C LYS A 491 16.00 13.41 11.84
N ALA A 492 16.84 13.33 10.80
CA ALA A 492 16.91 12.22 9.86
C ALA A 492 17.14 10.85 10.53
N PRO A 493 16.66 9.72 9.95
CA PRO A 493 16.01 9.59 8.63
C PRO A 493 14.46 9.60 8.64
N GLY A 494 13.84 9.89 9.79
CA GLY A 494 12.40 9.68 10.00
C GLY A 494 12.03 8.20 10.21
N PRO A 495 10.73 7.86 10.21
CA PRO A 495 9.59 8.78 10.17
C PRO A 495 9.45 9.61 11.45
N TRP A 496 8.59 10.62 11.40
CA TRP A 496 8.35 11.57 12.50
C TRP A 496 6.86 11.65 12.86
N VAL A 497 6.58 11.92 14.13
CA VAL A 497 5.25 12.28 14.63
C VAL A 497 5.10 13.80 14.52
N MET A 498 4.17 14.28 13.69
CA MET A 498 3.91 15.70 13.48
C MET A 498 2.42 16.00 13.59
N ALA A 499 2.05 17.27 13.68
CA ALA A 499 0.65 17.70 13.62
C ALA A 499 0.33 18.28 12.25
N ASP A 500 -0.57 17.65 11.48
CA ASP A 500 -1.22 18.37 10.38
C ASP A 500 -2.31 19.29 10.95
N MET A 501 -2.23 20.55 10.54
CA MET A 501 -3.06 21.66 10.99
C MET A 501 -3.59 22.45 9.78
N GLU A 502 -3.57 21.85 8.58
CA GLU A 502 -3.73 22.46 7.25
C GLU A 502 -2.67 23.56 6.94
N ASP A 503 -2.38 23.80 5.67
CA ASP A 503 -1.21 24.55 5.18
C ASP A 503 0.15 23.96 5.64
N GLY A 504 0.17 22.69 6.04
CA GLY A 504 1.38 21.91 6.31
C GLY A 504 1.64 21.51 7.76
N MET A 505 2.39 20.41 7.89
CA MET A 505 2.67 19.78 9.18
C MET A 505 3.63 20.59 10.07
N LEU A 506 3.33 20.60 11.37
CA LEU A 506 4.16 21.18 12.42
C LEU A 506 5.06 20.10 13.04
N SER A 507 6.38 20.34 13.01
CA SER A 507 7.40 19.50 13.65
C SER A 507 7.73 19.94 15.08
N GLY A 508 7.00 20.94 15.58
CA GLY A 508 7.22 21.63 16.85
C GLY A 508 6.49 22.98 16.81
N LYS A 509 7.00 23.99 17.52
CA LYS A 509 6.37 25.32 17.61
C LYS A 509 5.98 25.94 16.27
N ASP A 510 6.80 25.74 15.24
CA ASP A 510 6.66 26.29 13.90
C ASP A 510 6.82 25.14 12.88
N SER A 511 6.43 25.35 11.62
CA SER A 511 6.71 24.37 10.54
C SER A 511 8.17 24.46 10.07
N GLY A 512 8.63 23.47 9.31
CA GLY A 512 10.02 23.33 8.86
C GLY A 512 10.81 22.25 9.61
N HIS A 513 12.13 22.23 9.40
CA HIS A 513 13.01 21.22 9.99
C HIS A 513 13.32 21.51 11.46
N ASN A 514 13.05 20.54 12.33
CA ASN A 514 13.35 20.57 13.77
C ASN A 514 14.23 19.39 14.18
N GLU A 515 15.53 19.61 14.31
CA GLU A 515 16.52 18.58 14.72
C GLU A 515 16.26 17.99 16.14
N ASN A 516 15.37 18.60 16.95
CA ASN A 516 14.96 18.05 18.24
C ASN A 516 13.79 17.06 18.14
N LEU A 517 13.09 16.97 17.01
CA LEU A 517 12.05 15.97 16.77
C LEU A 517 12.71 14.64 16.36
N PRO A 518 12.70 13.60 17.21
CA PRO A 518 13.42 12.36 16.91
C PRO A 518 12.73 11.52 15.82
N SER A 519 13.52 10.74 15.10
CA SER A 519 13.01 9.65 14.25
C SER A 519 12.38 8.54 15.11
N MET A 520 11.33 7.92 14.58
CA MET A 520 10.59 6.82 15.22
C MET A 520 10.60 5.54 14.34
N PRO A 521 11.77 4.91 14.08
CA PRO A 521 11.90 3.78 13.15
C PRO A 521 11.50 2.42 13.78
N TYR A 522 10.52 2.40 14.67
CA TYR A 522 10.09 1.18 15.36
C TYR A 522 8.97 0.47 14.58
N LYS A 523 8.93 -0.87 14.58
CA LYS A 523 7.86 -1.64 13.91
C LYS A 523 6.46 -1.34 14.47
N PHE A 524 6.39 -0.89 15.73
CA PHE A 524 5.17 -0.39 16.35
C PHE A 524 5.48 0.93 17.05
N VAL A 525 4.81 2.01 16.65
CA VAL A 525 4.98 3.36 17.18
C VAL A 525 3.66 3.86 17.71
N THR A 526 3.63 4.31 18.97
CA THR A 526 2.54 5.16 19.43
C THR A 526 2.87 6.60 19.07
N ALA A 527 1.92 7.27 18.41
CA ALA A 527 1.95 8.69 18.08
C ALA A 527 0.76 9.38 18.77
N ILE A 528 0.99 10.55 19.36
CA ILE A 528 -0.02 11.31 20.12
C ILE A 528 0.04 12.79 19.73
N LEU A 529 -1.14 13.36 19.50
CA LEU A 529 -1.39 14.80 19.36
C LEU A 529 -2.48 15.21 20.34
N LYS A 530 -2.31 16.38 20.97
CA LYS A 530 -3.39 17.07 21.69
C LYS A 530 -3.26 18.57 21.51
N ASN A 531 -4.39 19.27 21.51
CA ASN A 531 -4.49 20.68 21.15
C ASN A 531 -5.70 21.30 21.85
N ASP A 532 -5.51 22.41 22.58
CA ASP A 532 -6.59 23.14 23.26
C ASP A 532 -7.05 24.42 22.51
N GLY A 533 -6.59 24.58 21.27
CA GLY A 533 -6.81 25.78 20.46
C GLY A 533 -5.84 26.93 20.78
N MET A 534 -5.04 26.83 21.84
CA MET A 534 -4.02 27.80 22.23
C MET A 534 -2.60 27.20 22.26
N ASP A 535 -2.49 25.99 22.78
CA ASP A 535 -1.28 25.23 23.02
C ASP A 535 -1.51 23.78 22.60
N PHE A 536 -0.45 23.11 22.14
CA PHE A 536 -0.50 21.75 21.62
C PHE A 536 0.75 20.95 22.03
N ALA A 537 0.64 19.63 21.97
CA ALA A 537 1.75 18.73 22.25
C ALA A 537 1.84 17.56 21.26
N LEU A 538 3.07 17.16 20.99
CA LEU A 538 3.43 15.97 20.22
C LEU A 538 4.19 15.01 21.14
N ARG A 539 3.71 13.77 21.26
CA ARG A 539 4.35 12.72 22.06
C ARG A 539 4.41 11.41 21.28
N GLY A 540 5.33 10.53 21.64
CA GLY A 540 5.38 9.20 21.06
C GLY A 540 6.36 8.24 21.73
N ALA A 541 6.27 6.97 21.34
CA ALA A 541 7.10 5.87 21.86
C ALA A 541 7.21 4.71 20.85
N ASP A 542 8.21 3.85 21.05
CA ASP A 542 8.09 2.44 20.69
C ASP A 542 6.88 1.87 21.45
N ALA A 543 5.85 1.43 20.72
CA ALA A 543 4.60 0.95 21.29
C ALA A 543 4.77 -0.28 22.22
N THR A 544 5.92 -0.98 22.13
CA THR A 544 6.26 -2.11 23.01
C THR A 544 6.86 -1.69 24.36
N LYS A 545 7.07 -0.38 24.60
CA LYS A 545 7.66 0.19 25.83
C LYS A 545 6.64 1.06 26.59
N PRO A 546 6.64 1.06 27.93
CA PRO A 546 5.62 1.75 28.72
C PRO A 546 5.82 3.28 28.86
N THR A 547 6.81 3.89 28.18
CA THR A 547 7.22 5.28 28.42
C THR A 547 7.11 6.12 27.16
N LEU A 548 6.28 7.18 27.21
CA LEU A 548 6.21 8.22 26.18
C LEU A 548 7.35 9.22 26.32
N GLN A 549 7.80 9.73 25.18
CA GLN A 549 8.63 10.93 25.08
C GLN A 549 7.76 12.10 24.60
N THR A 550 7.96 13.28 25.18
CA THR A 550 7.37 14.52 24.65
C THR A 550 8.36 15.17 23.69
N PHE A 551 7.96 15.30 22.42
CA PHE A 551 8.78 15.93 21.37
C PHE A 551 8.54 17.44 21.31
N TYR A 552 7.30 17.85 21.59
CA TYR A 552 6.90 19.25 21.71
C TYR A 552 5.75 19.38 22.70
N GLU A 553 5.73 20.47 23.47
CA GLU A 553 4.58 20.91 24.27
C GLU A 553 4.69 22.44 24.43
N GLY A 554 3.68 23.19 24.01
CA GLY A 554 3.70 24.65 24.03
C GLY A 554 2.75 25.32 23.04
N PRO A 555 2.89 26.64 22.80
CA PRO A 555 1.90 27.42 22.07
C PRO A 555 1.86 27.06 20.59
N LEU A 556 0.64 26.99 20.04
CA LEU A 556 0.42 26.99 18.60
C LEU A 556 1.12 28.19 17.92
N PRO A 557 1.53 28.06 16.64
CA PRO A 557 2.01 29.18 15.85
C PRO A 557 1.06 30.39 15.93
N ALA A 558 1.57 31.62 15.96
CA ALA A 558 0.73 32.83 16.12
C ALA A 558 -0.35 33.03 15.02
N GLY A 559 -0.16 32.39 13.86
CA GLY A 559 -1.18 32.30 12.81
C GLY A 559 -2.36 31.39 13.15
N LYS A 560 -2.15 30.35 13.98
CA LYS A 560 -3.13 29.31 14.33
C LYS A 560 -3.68 29.44 15.76
N ARG A 561 -2.91 30.01 16.69
CA ARG A 561 -3.28 30.20 18.11
C ARG A 561 -4.56 31.03 18.28
N GLY A 562 -5.56 30.47 18.96
CA GLY A 562 -6.90 31.05 19.14
C GLY A 562 -7.73 31.13 17.85
N LYS A 563 -7.35 30.42 16.80
CA LYS A 563 -7.90 30.56 15.43
C LYS A 563 -8.17 29.22 14.75
N MET A 564 -8.10 28.10 15.47
CA MET A 564 -8.50 26.77 14.99
C MET A 564 -9.95 26.80 14.45
N LYS A 565 -10.17 26.15 13.30
CA LYS A 565 -11.44 26.09 12.55
C LYS A 565 -11.82 24.64 12.22
N LYS A 566 -11.57 23.74 13.17
CA LYS A 566 -11.75 22.30 13.02
C LYS A 566 -13.19 21.97 12.64
N GLN A 567 -13.37 21.09 11.66
CA GLN A 567 -14.69 20.84 11.06
C GLN A 567 -15.32 19.51 11.51
N GLY A 568 -14.56 18.68 12.22
CA GLY A 568 -15.05 17.45 12.83
C GLY A 568 -15.23 16.30 11.85
N ALA A 569 -14.69 16.36 10.64
CA ALA A 569 -14.48 15.15 9.87
C ALA A 569 -13.34 14.33 10.49
N ILE A 570 -13.30 13.03 10.19
CA ILE A 570 -12.21 12.13 10.58
C ILE A 570 -11.57 11.58 9.32
N VAL A 571 -10.25 11.68 9.21
CA VAL A 571 -9.44 11.05 8.17
C VAL A 571 -8.59 9.92 8.73
N LEU A 572 -8.28 8.95 7.88
CA LEU A 572 -7.21 7.98 8.06
C LEU A 572 -6.48 7.76 6.73
N GLY A 573 -5.17 8.00 6.70
CA GLY A 573 -4.29 7.74 5.55
C GLY A 573 -4.37 8.76 4.40
N SER A 574 -5.03 9.90 4.61
CA SER A 574 -5.04 11.04 3.70
C SER A 574 -4.99 12.36 4.47
N GLY A 575 -4.47 13.40 3.82
CA GLY A 575 -4.69 14.78 4.24
C GLY A 575 -6.14 15.21 4.02
N GLY A 576 -6.55 16.31 4.64
CA GLY A 576 -7.94 16.78 4.63
C GLY A 576 -8.41 17.41 3.33
N ASP A 577 -7.51 17.69 2.38
CA ASP A 577 -7.84 18.10 1.01
C ASP A 577 -8.18 16.92 0.07
N CYS A 578 -8.26 15.69 0.61
CA CYS A 578 -8.41 14.43 -0.11
C CYS A 578 -9.53 13.54 0.51
N CYS A 579 -10.10 12.53 -0.15
CA CYS A 579 -9.80 12.03 -1.51
C CYS A 579 -11.04 11.97 -2.41
N LEU A 580 -11.91 12.98 -2.31
CA LEU A 580 -13.19 13.01 -3.04
C LEU A 580 -13.03 13.23 -4.56
N THR A 581 -12.07 14.05 -4.99
CA THR A 581 -11.84 14.40 -6.41
C THR A 581 -10.39 14.24 -6.88
N ASN A 582 -9.49 13.89 -5.96
CA ASN A 582 -8.05 13.73 -6.11
C ASN A 582 -7.61 12.41 -5.45
N ASN A 583 -6.30 12.19 -5.37
CA ASN A 583 -5.67 10.97 -4.91
C ASN A 583 -4.57 11.32 -3.89
N ASN A 584 -4.09 10.34 -3.10
CA ASN A 584 -2.99 10.54 -2.16
C ASN A 584 -1.81 9.62 -2.49
N LEU A 585 -0.61 10.04 -2.09
CA LEU A 585 0.61 9.25 -2.18
C LEU A 585 0.97 8.52 -0.88
N SER A 586 0.25 8.80 0.20
CA SER A 586 0.62 8.37 1.55
C SER A 586 0.73 6.85 1.68
N ALA A 587 1.53 6.41 2.65
CA ALA A 587 1.53 5.03 3.06
C ALA A 587 1.97 4.89 4.52
N GLY A 588 1.37 3.92 5.17
CA GLY A 588 1.56 3.58 6.57
C GLY A 588 0.72 2.36 6.90
N THR A 589 0.82 1.88 8.14
CA THR A 589 0.02 0.75 8.62
C THR A 589 -0.67 1.17 9.90
N PHE A 590 -2.00 1.19 9.92
CA PHE A 590 -2.78 1.54 11.11
C PHE A 590 -3.22 0.29 11.86
N TYR A 591 -2.96 0.26 13.17
CA TYR A 591 -3.36 -0.84 14.06
C TYR A 591 -4.58 -0.45 14.91
N GLU A 592 -4.48 0.65 15.65
CA GLU A 592 -5.52 1.19 16.53
C GLU A 592 -5.32 2.68 16.80
N GLY A 593 -6.37 3.39 17.20
CA GLY A 593 -6.31 4.80 17.57
C GLY A 593 -7.65 5.33 18.08
N ALA A 594 -7.63 6.46 18.79
CA ALA A 594 -8.83 7.11 19.30
C ALA A 594 -8.71 8.63 19.26
N MET A 595 -9.86 9.31 19.25
CA MET A 595 -9.99 10.76 19.42
C MET A 595 -10.86 11.03 20.65
N VAL A 596 -10.46 12.00 21.48
CA VAL A 596 -11.08 12.34 22.75
C VAL A 596 -11.37 13.83 22.86
N THR A 597 -12.39 14.19 23.63
CA THR A 597 -12.65 15.58 24.02
C THR A 597 -11.72 16.05 25.13
N GLY A 598 -11.47 17.35 25.19
CA GLY A 598 -10.59 17.95 26.18
C GLY A 598 -9.10 17.80 25.82
N TYR A 599 -8.23 18.39 26.62
CA TYR A 599 -6.77 18.27 26.50
C TYR A 599 -6.25 17.22 27.50
N PRO A 600 -5.83 16.01 27.08
CA PRO A 600 -5.45 14.95 28.02
C PRO A 600 -4.19 15.30 28.82
N SER A 601 -4.18 14.93 30.10
CA SER A 601 -2.98 15.08 30.92
C SER A 601 -1.86 14.13 30.46
N ALA A 602 -0.60 14.52 30.66
CA ALA A 602 0.53 13.65 30.35
C ALA A 602 0.44 12.28 31.05
N ALA A 603 -0.06 12.25 32.30
CA ALA A 603 -0.26 11.03 33.07
C ALA A 603 -1.39 10.14 32.50
N THR A 604 -2.43 10.74 31.90
CA THR A 604 -3.50 9.99 31.20
C THR A 604 -2.92 9.26 29.99
N GLU A 605 -2.13 9.96 29.19
CA GLU A 605 -1.45 9.41 28.00
C GLU A 605 -0.39 8.36 28.39
N ASP A 606 0.36 8.56 29.48
CA ASP A 606 1.33 7.58 29.98
C ASP A 606 0.65 6.27 30.40
N ALA A 607 -0.55 6.36 31.01
CA ALA A 607 -1.37 5.19 31.34
C ALA A 607 -1.90 4.47 30.09
N VAL A 608 -2.30 5.23 29.05
CA VAL A 608 -2.66 4.67 27.73
C VAL A 608 -1.46 3.99 27.07
N GLN A 609 -0.27 4.59 27.09
CA GLN A 609 0.94 3.97 26.57
C GLN A 609 1.29 2.69 27.29
N LYS A 610 1.17 2.66 28.62
CA LYS A 610 1.37 1.43 29.40
C LYS A 610 0.40 0.33 28.95
N ASN A 611 -0.87 0.66 28.71
CA ASN A 611 -1.85 -0.30 28.18
C ASN A 611 -1.47 -0.83 26.78
N ILE A 612 -0.97 0.04 25.89
CA ILE A 612 -0.49 -0.35 24.55
C ILE A 612 0.72 -1.29 24.65
N ALA A 613 1.69 -1.00 25.53
CA ALA A 613 2.86 -1.85 25.75
C ALA A 613 2.49 -3.22 26.36
N ASP A 614 1.52 -3.23 27.28
CA ASP A 614 0.97 -4.45 27.89
C ASP A 614 0.07 -5.25 26.93
N ALA A 615 -0.40 -4.66 25.81
CA ALA A 615 -1.15 -5.38 24.78
C ALA A 615 -0.31 -6.45 24.08
N GLY A 616 1.02 -6.27 24.02
CA GLY A 616 1.92 -7.30 23.50
C GLY A 616 2.00 -7.35 21.97
N TYR A 617 2.08 -6.19 21.32
CA TYR A 617 2.40 -6.10 19.88
C TYR A 617 3.68 -6.89 19.54
N GLY A 618 3.58 -7.82 18.57
CA GLY A 618 4.69 -8.68 18.16
C GLY A 618 5.02 -9.84 19.11
N LYS A 619 4.09 -10.24 19.99
CA LYS A 619 4.24 -11.34 20.96
C LYS A 619 3.13 -12.39 20.81
#